data_AF-A0A7C2KQK8-F1
#
_entry.id   AF-A0A7C2KQK8-F1
#
_cell.length_a   1.000
_cell.length_b   1.000
_cell.length_c   1.000
_cell.angle_alpha   90.00
_cell.angle_beta   90.00
_cell.angle_gamma   90.00
#
_symmetry.space_group_name_H-M   'P 1'
#
loop_
_entity.id
_entity.type
_entity.pdbx_description
1 polymer ?
#
loop_
_entity_poly.entity_id
_entity_poly.type
_entity_poly.pdbx_seq_one_letter_code
_entity_poly.pdbx_strand_id
1 'polypeptide(L)'
;MSHFHRKRLLIIATFAFILSSTIALANNPPYRQWVPVIFGPSPEPQYLINAPYFPVSSVTGERFEQMAIFWFGQLSRSTNYTDVRVGYNDNALFLYLASFDRQLWYDTTPSATDLTSWDAATLLIDTANGTQLSAASFRFVAQLRNGDTPDPAYQLSQRGTGGSWTTTAVAFSSIPGWRGDRLNDNNDSEDRGWAMTFQIPFTSLGLSGRPPDGTRWRMALILHDRDDATGSSIPNQVWPPALNASQPSTWGGIRFGLPVYTPPSVSATQTFQIRHGLNGVTVVDAGIGGVNPYMCDDSGNYWDAWPNRPRPADQADISIQNQADIADWPCFAKYYITFPLTSLPPGRTVISATLVLSQMGNAEPAQAQRSLIQALLVGEDWSPATLTWNNAPLVRENIGSGWVDPIPGFPGDWTRLPKRTIDVTRGVVQAYTSGQPLRLALYSADSAYHSGKYFVSNGTGDWNAANRPTLIVVLSQ
;
A
#
# COMPACT_ATOMS: atom_id res chain seq x y z
N MET A 1 53.12 -0.09 25.97
CA MET A 1 52.63 -1.30 26.66
C MET A 1 52.46 -0.99 28.14
N SER A 2 51.41 -1.52 28.79
CA SER A 2 51.10 -1.39 30.23
C SER A 2 50.55 -0.04 30.77
N HIS A 3 49.40 0.43 30.26
CA HIS A 3 48.49 1.22 31.12
C HIS A 3 47.00 1.25 30.69
N PHE A 4 46.65 0.77 29.48
CA PHE A 4 45.26 0.83 28.97
C PHE A 4 44.39 -0.43 29.21
N HIS A 5 44.93 -1.50 29.81
CA HIS A 5 44.17 -2.75 30.05
C HIS A 5 43.60 -2.90 31.49
N ARG A 6 43.96 -2.03 32.44
CA ARG A 6 43.50 -2.13 33.85
C ARG A 6 42.15 -1.46 34.15
N LYS A 7 41.64 -0.57 33.28
CA LYS A 7 40.36 0.13 33.51
C LYS A 7 39.11 -0.61 32.98
N ARG A 8 39.25 -1.57 32.06
CA ARG A 8 38.12 -2.39 31.56
C ARG A 8 37.78 -3.59 32.44
N LEU A 9 38.75 -4.15 33.18
CA LEU A 9 38.49 -5.29 34.08
C LEU A 9 37.75 -4.90 35.37
N LEU A 10 37.94 -3.68 35.87
CA LEU A 10 37.35 -3.22 37.14
C LEU A 10 35.84 -2.91 37.02
N ILE A 11 35.36 -2.52 35.84
CA ILE A 11 33.94 -2.22 35.59
C ILE A 11 33.12 -3.51 35.41
N ILE A 12 33.70 -4.54 34.80
CA ILE A 12 33.05 -5.84 34.58
C ILE A 12 32.91 -6.64 35.89
N ALA A 13 33.92 -6.58 36.78
CA ALA A 13 33.86 -7.26 38.08
C ALA A 13 32.84 -6.63 39.05
N THR A 14 32.65 -5.30 38.98
CA THR A 14 31.70 -4.59 39.85
C THR A 14 30.25 -4.84 39.39
N PHE A 15 29.99 -4.97 38.08
CA PHE A 15 28.65 -5.32 37.55
C PHE A 15 28.26 -6.78 37.84
N ALA A 16 29.21 -7.73 37.77
CA ALA A 16 28.93 -9.14 38.08
C ALA A 16 28.60 -9.35 39.57
N PHE A 17 29.26 -8.62 40.48
CA PHE A 17 28.98 -8.76 41.92
C PHE A 17 27.65 -8.12 42.34
N ILE A 18 27.23 -7.04 41.68
CA ILE A 18 25.92 -6.38 41.93
C ILE A 18 24.76 -7.20 41.33
N LEU A 19 24.96 -7.87 40.18
CA LEU A 19 23.94 -8.77 39.62
C LEU A 19 23.77 -10.07 40.42
N SER A 20 24.86 -10.60 40.99
CA SER A 20 24.81 -11.85 41.76
C SER A 20 24.17 -11.67 43.13
N SER A 21 24.34 -10.50 43.75
CA SER A 21 23.76 -10.19 45.06
C SER A 21 22.30 -9.71 45.00
N THR A 22 21.83 -9.23 43.84
CA THR A 22 20.40 -8.89 43.64
C THR A 22 19.53 -10.10 43.34
N ILE A 23 20.09 -11.17 42.74
CA ILE A 23 19.32 -12.40 42.46
C ILE A 23 19.10 -13.25 43.72
N ALA A 24 20.03 -13.23 44.68
CA ALA A 24 19.90 -14.03 45.91
C ALA A 24 18.91 -13.45 46.94
N LEU A 25 18.60 -12.14 46.88
CA LEU A 25 17.65 -11.49 47.80
C LEU A 25 16.19 -11.53 47.32
N ALA A 26 15.92 -11.93 46.07
CA ALA A 26 14.57 -11.91 45.49
C ALA A 26 13.70 -13.14 45.82
N ASN A 27 14.23 -14.14 46.54
CA ASN A 27 13.52 -15.41 46.83
C ASN A 27 13.11 -15.61 48.30
N ASN A 28 13.16 -14.58 49.15
CA ASN A 28 12.61 -14.66 50.51
C ASN A 28 11.21 -13.99 50.58
N PRO A 29 10.15 -14.68 51.04
CA PRO A 29 8.87 -14.04 51.35
C PRO A 29 9.07 -13.02 52.49
N PRO A 30 8.51 -11.79 52.42
CA PRO A 30 7.25 -11.42 51.77
C PRO A 30 7.34 -10.51 50.53
N TYR A 31 8.51 -10.31 49.91
CA TYR A 31 8.65 -9.33 48.81
C TYR A 31 8.71 -10.01 47.43
N ARG A 32 7.54 -10.25 46.82
CA ARG A 32 7.46 -10.50 45.36
C ARG A 32 7.60 -9.15 44.63
N GLN A 33 8.78 -8.86 44.10
CA GLN A 33 8.93 -7.81 43.11
C GLN A 33 8.46 -8.33 41.74
N TRP A 34 7.32 -7.82 41.29
CA TRP A 34 6.87 -7.98 39.91
C TRP A 34 7.69 -7.01 39.05
N VAL A 35 8.65 -7.53 38.30
CA VAL A 35 9.22 -6.78 37.18
C VAL A 35 8.25 -6.98 36.01
N PRO A 36 7.52 -5.96 35.54
CA PRO A 36 6.75 -6.08 34.32
C PRO A 36 7.76 -6.22 33.18
N VAL A 37 7.96 -7.44 32.69
CA VAL A 37 8.50 -7.64 31.35
C VAL A 37 7.39 -7.18 30.41
N ILE A 38 7.48 -5.94 29.95
CA ILE A 38 6.65 -5.47 28.84
C ILE A 38 7.19 -6.18 27.60
N PHE A 39 6.60 -7.32 27.25
CA PHE A 39 6.63 -7.79 25.87
C PHE A 39 5.83 -6.77 25.06
N GLY A 40 6.52 -5.73 24.56
CA GLY A 40 5.94 -4.89 23.54
C GLY A 40 5.60 -5.78 22.34
N PRO A 41 4.51 -5.50 21.60
CA PRO A 41 4.29 -6.16 20.31
C PRO A 41 5.55 -6.02 19.46
N SER A 42 5.85 -7.03 18.63
CA SER A 42 6.89 -6.90 17.60
C SER A 42 6.70 -5.56 16.86
N PRO A 43 7.76 -4.76 16.66
CA PRO A 43 7.63 -3.44 16.04
C PRO A 43 6.87 -3.58 14.71
N GLU A 44 5.96 -2.64 14.45
CA GLU A 44 5.16 -2.66 13.23
C GLU A 44 6.09 -2.71 12.00
N PRO A 45 5.79 -3.58 11.01
CA PRO A 45 6.54 -3.56 9.77
C PRO A 45 6.39 -2.19 9.12
N GLN A 46 7.45 -1.73 8.45
CA GLN A 46 7.46 -0.42 7.78
C GLN A 46 6.31 -0.26 6.77
N TYR A 47 5.92 -1.36 6.14
CA TYR A 47 4.80 -1.45 5.20
C TYR A 47 3.71 -2.31 5.83
N LEU A 48 2.53 -1.74 6.03
CA LEU A 48 1.41 -2.37 6.70
C LEU A 48 0.12 -2.01 5.98
N ILE A 49 -0.59 -3.00 5.45
CA ILE A 49 -1.86 -2.77 4.77
C ILE A 49 -3.02 -3.19 5.68
N ASN A 50 -3.92 -2.27 5.95
CA ASN A 50 -5.17 -2.52 6.67
C ASN A 50 -6.21 -3.05 5.67
N ALA A 51 -6.44 -4.36 5.68
CA ALA A 51 -7.44 -4.99 4.82
C ALA A 51 -8.85 -4.72 5.38
N PRO A 52 -9.81 -4.23 4.58
CA PRO A 52 -11.19 -4.05 5.01
C PRO A 52 -11.98 -5.36 5.01
N TYR A 53 -12.90 -5.47 5.97
CA TYR A 53 -13.89 -6.55 6.07
C TYR A 53 -15.13 -6.24 5.25
N PHE A 54 -15.67 -7.26 4.58
CA PHE A 54 -16.95 -7.18 3.89
C PHE A 54 -17.82 -8.40 4.21
N PRO A 55 -19.05 -8.21 4.71
CA PRO A 55 -19.99 -9.30 4.97
C PRO A 55 -20.71 -9.70 3.67
N VAL A 56 -19.93 -10.09 2.65
CA VAL A 56 -20.41 -10.50 1.33
C VAL A 56 -19.78 -11.82 0.90
N SER A 57 -20.43 -12.52 -0.01
CA SER A 57 -19.98 -13.84 -0.47
C SER A 57 -18.74 -13.74 -1.36
N SER A 58 -18.75 -12.80 -2.31
CA SER A 58 -17.68 -12.54 -3.26
C SER A 58 -17.15 -11.13 -3.07
N VAL A 59 -16.02 -10.99 -2.36
CA VAL A 59 -15.40 -9.67 -2.11
C VAL A 59 -14.98 -9.03 -3.43
N THR A 60 -14.32 -9.78 -4.31
CA THR A 60 -13.86 -9.30 -5.61
C THR A 60 -15.00 -9.06 -6.61
N GLY A 61 -16.15 -9.73 -6.47
CA GLY A 61 -17.32 -9.50 -7.32
C GLY A 61 -18.24 -8.38 -6.85
N GLU A 62 -18.33 -8.14 -5.53
CA GLU A 62 -19.34 -7.24 -4.96
C GLU A 62 -18.76 -5.97 -4.32
N ARG A 63 -17.47 -5.97 -3.97
CA ARG A 63 -16.82 -4.91 -3.17
C ARG A 63 -15.42 -4.55 -3.67
N PHE A 64 -15.10 -4.87 -4.93
CA PHE A 64 -13.80 -4.63 -5.56
C PHE A 64 -13.27 -3.19 -5.35
N GLU A 65 -14.10 -2.19 -5.65
CA GLU A 65 -13.81 -0.76 -5.52
C GLU A 65 -13.57 -0.29 -4.08
N GLN A 66 -13.88 -1.13 -3.09
CA GLN A 66 -13.75 -0.83 -1.67
C GLN A 66 -12.55 -1.51 -1.02
N MET A 67 -11.91 -2.46 -1.71
CA MET A 67 -10.72 -3.15 -1.23
C MET A 67 -9.57 -2.16 -1.01
N ALA A 68 -8.74 -2.39 0.00
CA ALA A 68 -7.57 -1.55 0.23
C ALA A 68 -6.60 -1.68 -0.95
N ILE A 69 -6.06 -0.56 -1.44
CA ILE A 69 -5.11 -0.55 -2.57
C ILE A 69 -3.71 -0.13 -2.15
N PHE A 70 -2.71 -0.80 -2.69
CA PHE A 70 -1.29 -0.43 -2.62
C PHE A 70 -0.58 -0.90 -3.89
N TRP A 71 0.71 -0.60 -4.02
CA TRP A 71 1.45 -0.94 -5.23
C TRP A 71 2.93 -1.16 -4.98
N PHE A 72 3.59 -1.75 -5.98
CA PHE A 72 5.04 -1.92 -6.02
C PHE A 72 5.51 -2.14 -7.47
N GLY A 73 6.82 -2.16 -7.65
CA GLY A 73 7.46 -2.36 -8.94
C GLY A 73 7.74 -1.06 -9.68
N GLN A 74 8.41 -1.21 -10.83
CA GLN A 74 8.73 -0.12 -11.74
C GLN A 74 8.43 -0.58 -13.15
N LEU A 75 7.77 0.27 -13.92
CA LEU A 75 7.41 0.00 -15.29
C LEU A 75 8.57 0.35 -16.22
N SER A 76 9.02 -0.61 -17.01
CA SER A 76 9.90 -0.41 -18.15
C SER A 76 9.56 -1.42 -19.24
N ARG A 77 10.37 -1.52 -20.29
CA ARG A 77 10.18 -2.59 -21.29
C ARG A 77 10.46 -3.99 -20.77
N SER A 78 11.12 -4.14 -19.61
CA SER A 78 11.54 -5.42 -19.06
C SER A 78 11.29 -5.51 -17.56
N THR A 79 10.39 -4.67 -17.03
CA THR A 79 10.03 -4.70 -15.61
C THR A 79 8.59 -4.24 -15.45
N ASN A 80 7.94 -4.83 -14.46
CA ASN A 80 6.51 -4.66 -14.30
C ASN A 80 6.17 -3.76 -13.10
N TYR A 81 5.00 -3.16 -13.18
CA TYR A 81 4.38 -2.42 -12.09
C TYR A 81 3.11 -3.12 -11.68
N THR A 82 2.82 -3.23 -10.37
CA THR A 82 1.62 -3.94 -9.90
C THR A 82 0.83 -3.12 -8.91
N ASP A 83 -0.45 -2.87 -9.25
CA ASP A 83 -1.47 -2.46 -8.29
C ASP A 83 -2.02 -3.71 -7.59
N VAL A 84 -2.12 -3.66 -6.26
CA VAL A 84 -2.64 -4.74 -5.43
C VAL A 84 -3.83 -4.25 -4.64
N ARG A 85 -4.92 -5.01 -4.69
CA ARG A 85 -6.12 -4.81 -3.87
C ARG A 85 -6.23 -5.94 -2.85
N VAL A 86 -6.59 -5.63 -1.62
CA VAL A 86 -6.78 -6.62 -0.54
C VAL A 86 -8.07 -6.36 0.24
N GLY A 87 -8.76 -7.44 0.60
CA GLY A 87 -9.98 -7.41 1.42
C GLY A 87 -10.32 -8.80 1.93
N TYR A 88 -11.22 -8.91 2.90
CA TYR A 88 -11.61 -10.21 3.45
C TYR A 88 -13.09 -10.26 3.82
N ASN A 89 -13.63 -11.47 3.94
CA ASN A 89 -14.95 -11.73 4.51
C ASN A 89 -14.83 -12.71 5.69
N ASP A 90 -15.90 -13.42 6.05
CA ASP A 90 -15.86 -14.40 7.15
C ASP A 90 -15.06 -15.67 6.81
N ASN A 91 -14.87 -15.97 5.52
CA ASN A 91 -14.38 -17.25 5.05
C ASN A 91 -12.97 -17.20 4.45
N ALA A 92 -12.60 -16.08 3.81
CA ALA A 92 -11.35 -15.99 3.08
C ALA A 92 -10.75 -14.58 3.07
N LEU A 93 -9.43 -14.56 2.88
CA LEU A 93 -8.66 -13.40 2.44
C LEU A 93 -8.62 -13.37 0.91
N PHE A 94 -8.82 -12.19 0.32
CA PHE A 94 -8.80 -11.96 -1.12
C PHE A 94 -7.71 -10.96 -1.47
N LEU A 95 -6.93 -11.29 -2.50
CA LEU A 95 -6.00 -10.36 -3.13
C LEU A 95 -6.29 -10.32 -4.62
N TYR A 96 -6.18 -9.15 -5.22
CA TYR A 96 -6.20 -8.98 -6.68
C TYR A 96 -4.97 -8.18 -7.07
N LEU A 97 -4.11 -8.78 -7.87
CA LEU A 97 -2.93 -8.15 -8.45
C LEU A 97 -3.27 -7.78 -9.88
N ALA A 98 -3.00 -6.54 -10.28
CA ALA A 98 -3.03 -6.08 -11.67
C ALA A 98 -1.63 -5.57 -12.05
N SER A 99 -0.96 -6.32 -12.90
CA SER A 99 0.43 -6.13 -13.31
C SER A 99 0.49 -5.58 -14.73
N PHE A 100 1.08 -4.40 -14.89
CA PHE A 100 1.37 -3.82 -16.20
C PHE A 100 2.60 -4.50 -16.75
N ASP A 101 2.41 -5.15 -17.88
CA ASP A 101 3.35 -6.13 -18.41
C ASP A 101 3.23 -6.13 -19.94
N ARG A 102 4.39 -6.06 -20.60
CA ARG A 102 4.50 -5.78 -22.03
C ARG A 102 4.38 -7.05 -22.87
N GLN A 103 4.78 -8.19 -22.33
CA GLN A 103 4.86 -9.45 -23.06
C GLN A 103 4.38 -10.55 -22.13
N LEU A 104 3.34 -11.26 -22.53
CA LEU A 104 2.70 -12.20 -21.64
C LEU A 104 3.04 -13.65 -21.99
N TRP A 105 3.75 -14.32 -21.09
CA TRP A 105 4.19 -15.70 -21.25
C TRP A 105 3.80 -16.61 -20.10
N TYR A 106 3.26 -17.77 -20.47
CA TYR A 106 2.94 -18.85 -19.56
C TYR A 106 3.28 -20.22 -20.13
N ASP A 107 3.44 -21.19 -19.23
CA ASP A 107 3.69 -22.58 -19.55
C ASP A 107 2.42 -23.28 -20.03
N THR A 108 2.46 -23.90 -21.20
CA THR A 108 1.33 -24.71 -21.71
C THR A 108 1.32 -26.14 -21.16
N THR A 109 2.39 -26.52 -20.46
CA THR A 109 2.60 -27.83 -19.82
C THR A 109 3.18 -27.65 -18.41
N PRO A 110 2.50 -26.90 -17.53
CA PRO A 110 3.08 -26.42 -16.28
C PRO A 110 3.56 -27.54 -15.36
N SER A 111 4.70 -27.32 -14.70
CA SER A 111 5.14 -28.12 -13.57
C SER A 111 5.14 -27.28 -12.29
N ALA A 112 4.85 -27.93 -11.16
CA ALA A 112 4.96 -27.27 -9.86
C ALA A 112 6.37 -26.70 -9.58
N THR A 113 7.41 -27.24 -10.23
CA THR A 113 8.81 -26.85 -10.00
C THR A 113 9.24 -25.59 -10.76
N ASP A 114 8.54 -25.21 -11.83
CA ASP A 114 8.93 -24.12 -12.73
C ASP A 114 7.86 -23.05 -12.87
N LEU A 115 6.79 -23.08 -12.07
CA LEU A 115 5.73 -22.06 -12.13
C LEU A 115 6.26 -20.62 -12.05
N THR A 116 7.34 -20.38 -11.30
CA THR A 116 7.96 -19.06 -11.12
C THR A 116 8.98 -18.69 -12.21
N SER A 117 9.13 -19.50 -13.25
CA SER A 117 9.98 -19.23 -14.42
C SER A 117 9.23 -18.57 -15.58
N TRP A 118 7.97 -18.22 -15.34
CA TRP A 118 6.98 -17.64 -16.24
C TRP A 118 6.27 -16.47 -15.53
N ASP A 119 5.35 -15.80 -16.19
CA ASP A 119 4.52 -14.78 -15.54
C ASP A 119 3.73 -15.41 -14.40
N ALA A 120 4.05 -15.00 -13.18
CA ALA A 120 3.51 -15.62 -11.99
C ALA A 120 3.55 -14.66 -10.81
N ALA A 121 2.69 -14.94 -9.84
CA ALA A 121 2.67 -14.24 -8.56
C ALA A 121 2.93 -15.24 -7.42
N THR A 122 3.84 -14.88 -6.52
CA THR A 122 3.96 -15.52 -5.21
C THR A 122 3.37 -14.63 -4.13
N LEU A 123 2.46 -15.19 -3.34
CA LEU A 123 1.99 -14.64 -2.07
C LEU A 123 2.62 -15.38 -0.90
N LEU A 124 3.27 -14.64 -0.01
CA LEU A 124 3.83 -15.12 1.25
C LEU A 124 2.99 -14.59 2.42
N ILE A 125 2.57 -15.47 3.33
CA ILE A 125 1.79 -15.11 4.53
C ILE A 125 2.41 -15.78 5.75
N ASP A 126 2.58 -15.05 6.85
CA ASP A 126 2.86 -15.64 8.16
C ASP A 126 1.77 -15.26 9.16
N THR A 127 0.99 -16.25 9.58
CA THR A 127 -0.19 -16.04 10.44
C THR A 127 0.17 -15.84 11.92
N ALA A 128 1.40 -16.17 12.32
CA ALA A 128 1.90 -15.99 13.68
C ALA A 128 2.59 -14.63 13.89
N ASN A 129 2.72 -13.82 12.83
CA ASN A 129 3.51 -12.59 12.81
C ASN A 129 4.98 -12.83 13.23
N GLY A 130 5.52 -14.02 12.92
CA GLY A 130 6.85 -14.49 13.29
C GLY A 130 7.97 -13.76 12.55
N THR A 131 9.21 -13.97 12.99
CA THR A 131 10.41 -13.38 12.38
C THR A 131 11.18 -14.37 11.49
N GLN A 132 10.89 -15.67 11.60
CA GLN A 132 11.52 -16.77 10.89
C GLN A 132 10.44 -17.70 10.31
N LEU A 133 10.79 -18.46 9.26
CA LEU A 133 9.85 -19.43 8.69
C LEU A 133 9.45 -20.48 9.74
N SER A 134 8.15 -20.71 9.81
CA SER A 134 7.54 -21.66 10.72
C SER A 134 6.37 -22.37 10.05
N ALA A 135 5.73 -23.27 10.78
CA ALA A 135 4.49 -23.90 10.35
C ALA A 135 3.33 -22.87 10.16
N ALA A 136 3.46 -21.64 10.66
CA ALA A 136 2.52 -20.56 10.40
C ALA A 136 2.84 -19.76 9.12
N SER A 137 3.94 -20.09 8.43
CA SER A 137 4.36 -19.45 7.19
C SER A 137 3.90 -20.25 5.98
N PHE A 138 3.28 -19.58 5.03
CA PHE A 138 2.69 -20.13 3.82
C PHE A 138 3.24 -19.40 2.61
N ARG A 139 3.46 -20.17 1.53
CA ARG A 139 3.82 -19.66 0.21
C ARG A 139 2.84 -20.22 -0.79
N PHE A 140 2.17 -19.32 -1.52
CA PHE A 140 1.25 -19.63 -2.60
C PHE A 140 1.81 -19.07 -3.89
N VAL A 141 1.92 -19.90 -4.92
CA VAL A 141 2.38 -19.49 -6.25
C VAL A 141 1.23 -19.75 -7.22
N ALA A 142 0.92 -18.77 -8.05
CA ALA A 142 -0.03 -18.88 -9.15
C ALA A 142 0.60 -18.33 -10.42
N GLN A 143 0.65 -19.13 -11.47
CA GLN A 143 1.14 -18.71 -12.78
C GLN A 143 -0.03 -18.18 -13.63
N LEU A 144 0.24 -17.18 -14.46
CA LEU A 144 -0.63 -16.78 -15.56
C LEU A 144 -0.98 -18.01 -16.41
N ARG A 145 -2.15 -17.97 -17.04
CA ARG A 145 -2.52 -18.88 -18.11
C ARG A 145 -3.63 -18.28 -18.94
N ASN A 146 -3.86 -18.87 -20.11
CA ASN A 146 -5.08 -18.59 -20.85
C ASN A 146 -6.30 -19.22 -20.16
N GLY A 147 -7.29 -18.40 -19.81
CA GLY A 147 -8.55 -18.78 -19.17
C GLY A 147 -8.93 -17.86 -18.01
N ASP A 148 -10.09 -18.09 -17.41
CA ASP A 148 -10.72 -17.22 -16.42
C ASP A 148 -11.27 -17.99 -15.20
N THR A 149 -10.79 -19.23 -15.00
CA THR A 149 -11.22 -20.12 -13.92
C THR A 149 -10.02 -20.62 -13.09
N PRO A 150 -10.23 -21.18 -11.89
CA PRO A 150 -9.15 -21.84 -11.17
C PRO A 150 -8.65 -23.11 -11.88
N ASP A 151 -7.33 -23.28 -11.92
CA ASP A 151 -6.68 -24.51 -12.39
C ASP A 151 -5.53 -24.92 -11.44
N PRO A 152 -5.64 -26.06 -10.73
CA PRO A 152 -4.59 -26.54 -9.83
C PRO A 152 -3.24 -26.82 -10.50
N ALA A 153 -3.18 -27.07 -11.82
CA ALA A 153 -1.92 -27.32 -12.52
C ALA A 153 -1.00 -26.09 -12.51
N TYR A 154 -1.58 -24.90 -12.37
CA TYR A 154 -0.90 -23.61 -12.34
C TYR A 154 -0.73 -23.06 -10.92
N GLN A 155 -0.92 -23.91 -9.90
CA GLN A 155 -0.88 -23.55 -8.50
C GLN A 155 0.12 -24.40 -7.71
N LEU A 156 0.89 -23.76 -6.85
CA LEU A 156 1.74 -24.44 -5.87
C LEU A 156 1.53 -23.83 -4.49
N SER A 157 1.37 -24.67 -3.49
CA SER A 157 1.41 -24.30 -2.09
C SER A 157 2.59 -24.95 -1.35
N GLN A 158 3.22 -24.17 -0.47
CA GLN A 158 4.31 -24.61 0.39
C GLN A 158 4.12 -24.07 1.80
N ARG A 159 4.70 -24.76 2.77
CA ARG A 159 4.70 -24.39 4.18
C ARG A 159 6.12 -24.24 4.69
N GLY A 160 6.34 -23.28 5.60
CA GLY A 160 7.62 -23.12 6.28
C GLY A 160 7.86 -24.28 7.25
N THR A 161 9.06 -24.86 7.23
CA THR A 161 9.51 -25.86 8.22
C THR A 161 11.02 -25.77 8.36
N GLY A 162 11.52 -25.57 9.58
CA GLY A 162 12.97 -25.55 9.86
C GLY A 162 13.76 -24.52 9.05
N GLY A 163 13.19 -23.35 8.77
CA GLY A 163 13.86 -22.31 7.98
C GLY A 163 13.84 -22.52 6.45
N SER A 164 13.15 -23.54 5.96
CA SER A 164 13.01 -23.85 4.53
C SER A 164 11.54 -23.97 4.12
N TRP A 165 11.28 -23.90 2.81
CA TRP A 165 9.97 -24.16 2.23
C TRP A 165 9.82 -25.65 1.92
N THR A 166 8.68 -26.23 2.28
CA THR A 166 8.32 -27.61 1.93
C THR A 166 6.98 -27.61 1.21
N THR A 167 6.93 -28.23 0.03
CA THR A 167 5.68 -28.39 -0.73
C THR A 167 4.64 -29.09 0.12
N THR A 168 3.47 -28.48 0.24
CA THR A 168 2.36 -28.98 1.06
C THR A 168 1.07 -28.54 0.40
N ALA A 169 0.11 -29.44 0.21
CA ALA A 169 -1.19 -29.12 -0.34
C ALA A 169 -2.02 -28.30 0.67
N VAL A 170 -1.84 -26.98 0.65
CA VAL A 170 -2.70 -26.01 1.34
C VAL A 170 -3.71 -25.49 0.33
N ALA A 171 -5.00 -25.65 0.62
CA ALA A 171 -6.06 -25.24 -0.30
C ALA A 171 -6.08 -23.72 -0.49
N PHE A 172 -6.04 -23.28 -1.74
CA PHE A 172 -6.32 -21.92 -2.17
C PHE A 172 -6.83 -21.97 -3.61
N SER A 173 -7.35 -20.87 -4.11
CA SER A 173 -7.67 -20.75 -5.54
C SER A 173 -7.07 -19.48 -6.11
N SER A 174 -6.59 -19.58 -7.35
CA SER A 174 -6.15 -18.45 -8.14
C SER A 174 -6.98 -18.33 -9.42
N ILE A 175 -7.27 -17.10 -9.85
CA ILE A 175 -7.97 -16.82 -11.12
C ILE A 175 -7.14 -15.81 -11.92
N PRO A 176 -6.65 -16.19 -13.11
CA PRO A 176 -5.92 -15.28 -13.98
C PRO A 176 -6.87 -14.39 -14.78
N GLY A 177 -6.34 -13.28 -15.30
CA GLY A 177 -6.96 -12.46 -16.34
C GLY A 177 -5.87 -11.73 -17.10
N TRP A 178 -6.14 -11.29 -18.33
CA TRP A 178 -5.15 -10.54 -19.10
C TRP A 178 -5.80 -9.66 -20.16
N ARG A 179 -5.03 -8.68 -20.62
CA ARG A 179 -5.38 -7.82 -21.76
C ARG A 179 -4.14 -7.62 -22.62
N GLY A 180 -4.32 -7.75 -23.91
CA GLY A 180 -3.24 -7.64 -24.87
C GLY A 180 -3.67 -8.15 -26.23
N ASP A 181 -2.70 -8.31 -27.11
CA ASP A 181 -2.91 -8.87 -28.45
C ASP A 181 -2.93 -10.40 -28.37
N ARG A 182 -1.93 -10.99 -27.72
CA ARG A 182 -1.75 -12.45 -27.72
C ARG A 182 -0.83 -12.92 -26.58
N LEU A 183 -1.10 -14.13 -26.08
CA LEU A 183 -0.21 -14.84 -25.14
C LEU A 183 0.81 -15.70 -25.91
N ASN A 184 2.00 -15.87 -25.33
CA ASN A 184 3.06 -16.76 -25.79
C ASN A 184 3.50 -16.51 -27.25
N ASP A 185 3.71 -15.26 -27.63
CA ASP A 185 4.24 -14.92 -28.94
C ASP A 185 5.42 -13.96 -28.87
N ASN A 186 6.28 -14.04 -29.89
CA ASN A 186 7.47 -13.21 -30.02
C ASN A 186 7.20 -11.98 -30.92
N ASN A 187 5.94 -11.55 -31.09
CA ASN A 187 5.59 -10.50 -32.05
C ASN A 187 5.77 -9.10 -31.44
N ASP A 188 5.96 -8.09 -32.29
CA ASP A 188 6.17 -6.70 -31.87
C ASP A 188 4.90 -6.02 -31.28
N SER A 189 3.76 -6.72 -31.23
CA SER A 189 2.55 -6.25 -30.58
C SER A 189 2.70 -6.35 -29.06
N GLU A 190 2.78 -5.19 -28.40
CA GLU A 190 2.86 -5.11 -26.95
C GLU A 190 1.49 -5.39 -26.31
N ASP A 191 1.47 -6.24 -25.29
CA ASP A 191 0.29 -6.46 -24.46
C ASP A 191 0.09 -5.27 -23.50
N ARG A 192 -0.94 -5.35 -22.63
CA ARG A 192 -1.21 -4.32 -21.63
C ARG A 192 -0.93 -4.77 -20.21
N GLY A 193 -1.08 -6.06 -19.97
CA GLY A 193 -0.78 -6.66 -18.69
C GLY A 193 -1.71 -7.80 -18.34
N TRP A 194 -1.52 -8.30 -17.13
CA TRP A 194 -2.27 -9.41 -16.59
C TRP A 194 -2.67 -9.19 -15.15
N ALA A 195 -3.58 -10.03 -14.67
CA ALA A 195 -4.11 -9.98 -13.33
C ALA A 195 -4.14 -11.37 -12.70
N MET A 196 -4.06 -11.39 -11.37
CA MET A 196 -4.17 -12.60 -10.58
C MET A 196 -5.01 -12.33 -9.33
N THR A 197 -6.13 -13.04 -9.23
CA THR A 197 -6.91 -13.09 -8.00
C THR A 197 -6.43 -14.26 -7.15
N PHE A 198 -6.10 -14.03 -5.88
CA PHE A 198 -5.95 -15.08 -4.87
C PHE A 198 -7.16 -15.07 -3.94
N GLN A 199 -7.69 -16.26 -3.65
CA GLN A 199 -8.63 -16.49 -2.56
C GLN A 199 -8.04 -17.55 -1.63
N ILE A 200 -7.79 -17.15 -0.38
CA ILE A 200 -7.17 -17.98 0.65
C ILE A 200 -8.21 -18.25 1.75
N PRO A 201 -8.83 -19.45 1.78
CA PRO A 201 -9.75 -19.82 2.86
C PRO A 201 -9.04 -19.81 4.22
N PHE A 202 -9.64 -19.21 5.24
CA PHE A 202 -9.04 -19.19 6.58
C PHE A 202 -8.88 -20.59 7.17
N THR A 203 -9.82 -21.49 6.83
CA THR A 203 -9.77 -22.90 7.21
C THR A 203 -8.57 -23.64 6.63
N SER A 204 -8.08 -23.24 5.43
CA SER A 204 -6.88 -23.86 4.86
C SER A 204 -5.60 -23.46 5.61
N LEU A 205 -5.63 -22.31 6.29
CA LEU A 205 -4.57 -21.83 7.17
C LEU A 205 -4.66 -22.41 8.60
N GLY A 206 -5.63 -23.31 8.86
CA GLY A 206 -5.86 -23.93 10.16
C GLY A 206 -6.66 -23.06 11.15
N LEU A 207 -7.34 -22.03 10.66
CA LEU A 207 -8.18 -21.15 11.48
C LEU A 207 -9.64 -21.62 11.45
N SER A 208 -10.37 -21.44 12.55
CA SER A 208 -11.79 -21.78 12.64
C SER A 208 -12.72 -20.74 11.98
N GLY A 209 -12.18 -19.61 11.57
CA GLY A 209 -12.89 -18.51 10.93
C GLY A 209 -11.97 -17.33 10.67
N ARG A 210 -12.53 -16.19 10.27
CA ARG A 210 -11.76 -14.97 10.06
C ARG A 210 -10.97 -14.54 11.30
N PRO A 211 -9.79 -13.93 11.14
CA PRO A 211 -9.09 -13.28 12.23
C PRO A 211 -9.95 -12.18 12.90
N PRO A 212 -9.83 -12.00 14.22
CA PRO A 212 -10.39 -10.83 14.89
C PRO A 212 -9.85 -9.53 14.31
N ASP A 213 -10.65 -8.47 14.36
CA ASP A 213 -10.22 -7.15 13.91
C ASP A 213 -9.03 -6.66 14.75
N GLY A 214 -8.07 -6.02 14.08
CA GLY A 214 -6.77 -5.63 14.64
C GLY A 214 -5.72 -6.74 14.60
N THR A 215 -6.06 -7.99 14.27
CA THR A 215 -5.07 -9.07 14.10
C THR A 215 -4.07 -8.68 13.02
N ARG A 216 -2.80 -9.03 13.23
CA ARG A 216 -1.70 -8.73 12.31
C ARG A 216 -1.03 -10.00 11.86
N TRP A 217 -0.82 -10.11 10.55
CA TRP A 217 0.04 -11.11 9.93
C TRP A 217 1.17 -10.41 9.19
N ARG A 218 2.16 -11.20 8.79
CA ARG A 218 3.11 -10.76 7.77
C ARG A 218 2.64 -11.15 6.39
N MET A 219 2.92 -10.29 5.43
CA MET A 219 2.58 -10.50 4.03
C MET A 219 3.71 -9.99 3.15
N ALA A 220 4.00 -10.72 2.08
CA ALA A 220 4.88 -10.28 1.02
C ALA A 220 4.42 -10.82 -0.34
N LEU A 221 4.79 -10.11 -1.40
CA LEU A 221 4.46 -10.42 -2.78
C LEU A 221 5.73 -10.45 -3.63
N ILE A 222 5.77 -11.38 -4.56
CA ILE A 222 6.82 -11.48 -5.58
C ILE A 222 6.09 -11.62 -6.91
N LEU A 223 6.40 -10.74 -7.85
CA LEU A 223 5.99 -10.87 -9.24
C LEU A 223 7.17 -11.44 -10.03
N HIS A 224 6.90 -12.54 -10.73
CA HIS A 224 7.82 -13.16 -11.69
C HIS A 224 7.36 -12.81 -13.09
N ASP A 225 8.32 -12.72 -13.99
CA ASP A 225 8.15 -12.08 -15.29
C ASP A 225 8.90 -12.87 -16.36
N ARG A 226 8.30 -13.03 -17.53
CA ARG A 226 8.91 -13.65 -18.70
C ARG A 226 8.42 -13.00 -19.98
N ASP A 227 9.34 -12.40 -20.71
CA ASP A 227 9.04 -11.71 -21.98
C ASP A 227 9.22 -12.56 -23.24
N ASP A 228 9.80 -13.76 -23.15
CA ASP A 228 10.14 -14.54 -24.35
C ASP A 228 10.23 -16.06 -24.13
N ALA A 229 10.18 -16.81 -25.23
CA ALA A 229 10.31 -18.26 -25.23
C ALA A 229 11.63 -18.76 -24.62
N THR A 230 12.71 -17.99 -24.73
CA THR A 230 14.05 -18.40 -24.28
C THR A 230 14.24 -18.24 -22.78
N GLY A 231 13.43 -17.40 -22.14
CA GLY A 231 13.49 -17.13 -20.71
C GLY A 231 14.61 -16.16 -20.37
N SER A 232 14.68 -15.03 -21.09
CA SER A 232 15.58 -13.94 -20.72
C SER A 232 15.41 -13.60 -19.24
N SER A 233 16.54 -13.45 -18.54
CA SER A 233 16.52 -13.21 -17.10
C SER A 233 15.98 -11.83 -16.78
N ILE A 234 14.80 -11.77 -16.18
CA ILE A 234 14.20 -10.54 -15.66
C ILE A 234 14.17 -10.59 -14.13
N PRO A 235 14.64 -9.54 -13.42
CA PRO A 235 14.55 -9.50 -11.97
C PRO A 235 13.10 -9.40 -11.49
N ASN A 236 12.75 -10.24 -10.52
CA ASN A 236 11.46 -10.16 -9.85
C ASN A 236 11.23 -8.78 -9.21
N GLN A 237 9.99 -8.31 -9.31
CA GLN A 237 9.51 -7.17 -8.54
C GLN A 237 8.95 -7.68 -7.21
N VAL A 238 9.26 -6.98 -6.11
CA VAL A 238 8.92 -7.46 -4.76
C VAL A 238 8.26 -6.39 -3.91
N TRP A 239 7.35 -6.84 -3.06
CA TRP A 239 6.82 -6.05 -1.95
C TRP A 239 6.91 -6.83 -0.62
N PRO A 240 7.41 -6.21 0.46
CA PRO A 240 8.02 -4.88 0.51
C PRO A 240 9.42 -4.87 -0.15
N PRO A 241 10.02 -3.68 -0.36
CA PRO A 241 11.45 -3.57 -0.69
C PRO A 241 12.33 -4.34 0.30
N ALA A 242 13.42 -4.94 -0.20
CA ALA A 242 14.34 -5.78 0.56
C ALA A 242 13.75 -7.08 1.14
N LEU A 243 12.63 -7.54 0.58
CA LEU A 243 12.06 -8.86 0.86
C LEU A 243 13.13 -9.97 0.78
N ASN A 244 13.20 -10.78 1.84
CA ASN A 244 13.78 -12.11 1.81
C ASN A 244 12.67 -13.15 2.06
N ALA A 245 12.39 -13.97 1.03
CA ALA A 245 11.31 -14.96 1.07
C ALA A 245 11.49 -16.04 2.15
N SER A 246 12.68 -16.20 2.72
CA SER A 246 12.96 -17.16 3.81
C SER A 246 13.07 -16.48 5.18
N GLN A 247 12.80 -15.18 5.27
CA GLN A 247 12.90 -14.43 6.52
C GLN A 247 11.68 -13.51 6.71
N PRO A 248 10.60 -14.01 7.34
CA PRO A 248 9.39 -13.23 7.64
C PRO A 248 9.65 -11.87 8.28
N SER A 249 10.71 -11.68 9.08
CA SER A 249 11.01 -10.35 9.64
C SER A 249 11.21 -9.24 8.59
N THR A 250 11.53 -9.61 7.34
CA THR A 250 11.70 -8.68 6.20
C THR A 250 10.40 -8.40 5.45
N TRP A 251 9.33 -9.14 5.75
CA TRP A 251 8.04 -8.99 5.07
C TRP A 251 7.28 -7.79 5.60
N GLY A 252 6.33 -7.32 4.80
CA GLY A 252 5.37 -6.32 5.21
C GLY A 252 4.34 -6.92 6.17
N GLY A 253 3.35 -6.12 6.52
CA GLY A 253 2.24 -6.53 7.35
C GLY A 253 0.90 -6.43 6.64
N ILE A 254 -0.04 -7.23 7.12
CA ILE A 254 -1.46 -7.03 6.89
C ILE A 254 -2.15 -6.95 8.25
N ARG A 255 -3.07 -6.00 8.40
CA ARG A 255 -3.94 -5.87 9.57
C ARG A 255 -5.39 -6.08 9.13
N PHE A 256 -6.11 -6.92 9.87
CA PHE A 256 -7.53 -7.16 9.60
C PHE A 256 -8.36 -6.02 10.17
N GLY A 257 -9.06 -5.28 9.31
CA GLY A 257 -9.84 -4.10 9.66
C GLY A 257 -9.03 -2.80 9.65
N LEU A 258 -9.74 -1.67 9.54
CA LEU A 258 -9.14 -0.34 9.69
C LEU A 258 -8.97 0.00 11.18
N PRO A 259 -7.78 0.42 11.61
CA PRO A 259 -7.56 0.83 12.99
C PRO A 259 -8.32 2.11 13.32
N VAL A 260 -9.20 2.03 14.31
CA VAL A 260 -9.92 3.20 14.86
C VAL A 260 -9.01 3.95 15.81
N TYR A 261 -8.90 5.27 15.61
CA TYR A 261 -8.26 6.16 16.58
C TYR A 261 -9.34 6.74 17.51
N THR A 262 -9.21 6.46 18.80
CA THR A 262 -10.05 7.07 19.84
C THR A 262 -9.18 8.05 20.62
N PRO A 263 -9.36 9.37 20.43
CA PRO A 263 -8.61 10.35 21.21
C PRO A 263 -9.00 10.28 22.69
N PRO A 264 -8.09 10.60 23.62
CA PRO A 264 -8.45 10.76 25.03
C PRO A 264 -9.42 11.95 25.20
N SER A 265 -10.21 11.91 26.28
CA SER A 265 -11.09 13.03 26.64
C SER A 265 -10.27 14.26 27.02
N VAL A 266 -10.65 15.42 26.47
CA VAL A 266 -10.00 16.71 26.73
C VAL A 266 -11.04 17.76 27.10
N SER A 267 -10.67 18.72 27.95
CA SER A 267 -11.58 19.76 28.44
C SER A 267 -11.80 20.89 27.43
N ALA A 268 -10.86 21.11 26.50
CA ALA A 268 -10.96 22.11 25.45
C ALA A 268 -10.14 21.73 24.21
N THR A 269 -10.57 22.22 23.05
CA THR A 269 -9.95 21.94 21.75
C THR A 269 -9.68 23.22 20.96
N GLN A 270 -8.72 23.19 20.04
CA GLN A 270 -8.43 24.27 19.09
C GLN A 270 -8.26 23.71 17.68
N THR A 271 -8.84 24.40 16.70
CA THR A 271 -8.76 24.04 15.28
C THR A 271 -7.65 24.82 14.59
N PHE A 272 -6.87 24.12 13.78
CA PHE A 272 -5.79 24.63 12.96
C PHE A 272 -6.05 24.29 11.50
N GLN A 273 -5.69 25.20 10.60
CA GLN A 273 -5.80 25.01 9.17
C GLN A 273 -4.42 25.13 8.53
N ILE A 274 -4.03 24.11 7.76
CA ILE A 274 -2.79 24.05 7.01
C ILE A 274 -3.14 24.01 5.52
N ARG A 275 -2.70 25.02 4.76
CA ARG A 275 -2.96 25.15 3.31
C ARG A 275 -1.81 25.92 2.67
N HIS A 276 -1.45 25.58 1.43
CA HIS A 276 -0.40 26.28 0.70
C HIS A 276 -0.65 27.79 0.62
N GLY A 277 0.34 28.59 1.03
CA GLY A 277 0.30 30.06 1.06
C GLY A 277 -0.43 30.67 2.27
N LEU A 278 -1.22 29.88 3.02
CA LEU A 278 -1.90 30.38 4.21
C LEU A 278 -0.87 30.50 5.36
N ASN A 279 -0.76 31.70 5.94
CA ASN A 279 0.19 32.01 7.01
C ASN A 279 1.65 31.65 6.67
N GLY A 280 2.04 31.76 5.39
CA GLY A 280 3.39 31.45 4.92
C GLY A 280 3.73 29.95 4.85
N VAL A 281 2.75 29.06 4.97
CA VAL A 281 2.98 27.61 4.89
C VAL A 281 3.19 27.16 3.45
N THR A 282 4.24 26.36 3.22
CA THR A 282 4.46 25.67 1.94
C THR A 282 3.97 24.22 2.03
N VAL A 283 2.81 23.94 1.43
CA VAL A 283 2.36 22.57 1.15
C VAL A 283 2.82 22.22 -0.27
N VAL A 284 3.41 21.04 -0.46
CA VAL A 284 3.84 20.57 -1.79
C VAL A 284 2.90 19.47 -2.26
N ASP A 285 2.54 19.50 -3.55
CA ASP A 285 1.66 18.49 -4.15
C ASP A 285 2.06 18.18 -5.60
N ALA A 286 1.69 16.99 -6.08
CA ALA A 286 1.92 16.56 -7.45
C ALA A 286 0.98 15.43 -7.85
N GLY A 287 0.45 15.47 -9.06
CA GLY A 287 -0.19 14.32 -9.71
C GLY A 287 0.81 13.58 -10.60
N ILE A 288 0.69 12.26 -10.71
CA ILE A 288 1.49 11.41 -11.61
C ILE A 288 0.62 10.44 -12.40
N GLY A 289 1.14 9.91 -13.51
CA GLY A 289 0.44 9.01 -14.42
C GLY A 289 -0.37 9.79 -15.45
N GLY A 290 -1.63 9.39 -15.67
CA GLY A 290 -2.61 10.05 -16.52
C GLY A 290 -3.04 11.42 -15.98
N VAL A 291 -2.12 12.39 -15.99
CA VAL A 291 -2.39 13.80 -15.68
C VAL A 291 -2.40 14.60 -16.97
N ASN A 292 -3.25 15.63 -17.07
CA ASN A 292 -3.25 16.56 -18.22
C ASN A 292 -1.82 17.13 -18.47
N PRO A 293 -1.29 17.11 -19.70
CA PRO A 293 -1.89 16.70 -20.99
C PRO A 293 -1.71 15.22 -21.39
N TYR A 294 -1.13 14.39 -20.52
CA TYR A 294 -0.83 12.98 -20.78
C TYR A 294 -1.95 12.00 -20.39
N MET A 295 -3.16 12.51 -20.18
CA MET A 295 -4.31 11.69 -19.80
C MET A 295 -4.58 10.65 -20.88
N CYS A 296 -4.43 9.36 -20.54
CA CYS A 296 -4.62 8.26 -21.49
C CYS A 296 -3.74 8.38 -22.75
N ASP A 297 -2.57 9.04 -22.67
CA ASP A 297 -1.74 9.31 -23.84
C ASP A 297 -1.34 8.00 -24.54
N ASP A 298 -1.82 7.86 -25.77
CA ASP A 298 -1.69 6.67 -26.59
C ASP A 298 -0.55 6.72 -27.60
N SER A 299 0.36 7.71 -27.47
CA SER A 299 1.45 7.99 -28.41
C SER A 299 2.50 6.86 -28.58
N GLY A 300 2.20 5.63 -28.15
CA GLY A 300 2.99 4.42 -28.39
C GLY A 300 4.24 4.28 -27.52
N ASN A 301 4.51 5.21 -26.60
CA ASN A 301 5.65 5.13 -25.69
C ASN A 301 5.20 4.98 -24.23
N TYR A 302 4.48 3.89 -24.01
CA TYR A 302 3.91 3.50 -22.72
C TYR A 302 4.99 3.04 -21.73
N TRP A 303 6.00 2.32 -22.19
CA TRP A 303 6.94 1.63 -21.31
C TRP A 303 8.14 2.50 -20.91
N ASP A 304 8.62 3.38 -21.79
CA ASP A 304 9.81 4.21 -21.52
C ASP A 304 9.44 5.62 -21.06
N ALA A 305 8.48 6.27 -21.74
CA ALA A 305 8.16 7.67 -21.48
C ALA A 305 7.11 7.83 -20.38
N TRP A 306 5.93 7.21 -20.50
CA TRP A 306 4.81 7.42 -19.58
C TRP A 306 5.19 7.28 -18.09
N PRO A 307 5.85 6.21 -17.63
CA PRO A 307 6.09 6.02 -16.19
C PRO A 307 7.20 6.92 -15.64
N ASN A 308 7.97 7.57 -16.53
CA ASN A 308 9.08 8.44 -16.20
C ASN A 308 8.77 9.94 -16.45
N ARG A 309 7.56 10.28 -16.87
CA ARG A 309 7.14 11.67 -17.05
C ARG A 309 6.77 12.29 -15.70
N PRO A 310 7.44 13.38 -15.29
CA PRO A 310 6.98 14.17 -14.16
C PRO A 310 5.78 15.02 -14.57
N ARG A 311 5.08 15.54 -13.55
CA ARG A 311 4.03 16.55 -13.73
C ARG A 311 4.58 17.80 -14.41
N PRO A 312 3.84 18.45 -15.33
CA PRO A 312 4.14 19.81 -15.76
C PRO A 312 4.13 20.81 -14.59
N ALA A 313 5.09 21.74 -14.58
CA ALA A 313 5.33 22.64 -13.45
C ALA A 313 4.18 23.65 -13.20
N ASP A 314 3.41 23.99 -14.23
CA ASP A 314 2.34 24.99 -14.24
C ASP A 314 0.94 24.38 -14.14
N GLN A 315 0.84 23.05 -14.02
CA GLN A 315 -0.44 22.37 -13.96
C GLN A 315 -1.21 22.81 -12.70
N ALA A 316 -2.47 23.22 -12.87
CA ALA A 316 -3.34 23.73 -11.80
C ALA A 316 -4.32 22.68 -11.24
N ASP A 317 -4.42 21.52 -11.88
CA ASP A 317 -5.37 20.46 -11.55
C ASP A 317 -4.66 19.15 -11.19
N ILE A 318 -5.36 18.28 -10.49
CA ILE A 318 -4.93 16.91 -10.19
C ILE A 318 -6.04 15.94 -10.58
N SER A 319 -5.64 14.76 -11.05
CA SER A 319 -6.54 13.65 -11.31
C SER A 319 -6.28 12.52 -10.31
N ILE A 320 -7.35 11.87 -9.88
CA ILE A 320 -7.30 10.61 -9.14
C ILE A 320 -8.18 9.62 -9.90
N GLN A 321 -7.58 8.54 -10.39
CA GLN A 321 -8.24 7.62 -11.32
C GLN A 321 -7.61 6.22 -11.30
N ASN A 322 -8.43 5.18 -11.21
CA ASN A 322 -8.08 3.76 -11.40
C ASN A 322 -9.32 3.02 -11.95
N GLN A 323 -9.17 1.86 -12.56
CA GLN A 323 -10.26 0.98 -12.99
C GLN A 323 -9.84 -0.50 -13.02
N ALA A 324 -10.76 -1.40 -13.30
CA ALA A 324 -10.47 -2.84 -13.33
C ALA A 324 -9.88 -3.30 -14.67
N ASP A 325 -10.21 -2.64 -15.79
CA ASP A 325 -9.61 -2.98 -17.08
C ASP A 325 -8.14 -2.55 -17.11
N ILE A 326 -7.25 -3.54 -17.10
CA ILE A 326 -5.82 -3.31 -17.09
C ILE A 326 -5.33 -2.68 -18.40
N ALA A 327 -6.09 -2.77 -19.50
CA ALA A 327 -5.70 -2.14 -20.77
C ALA A 327 -5.55 -0.61 -20.67
N ASP A 328 -6.25 0.00 -19.73
CA ASP A 328 -6.36 1.45 -19.60
C ASP A 328 -5.44 2.04 -18.52
N TRP A 329 -4.45 1.29 -18.04
CA TRP A 329 -3.51 1.83 -17.07
C TRP A 329 -2.82 3.16 -17.46
N PRO A 330 -2.64 3.53 -18.75
CA PRO A 330 -2.14 4.85 -19.11
C PRO A 330 -3.07 6.01 -18.66
N CYS A 331 -4.34 5.72 -18.35
CA CYS A 331 -5.29 6.66 -17.77
C CYS A 331 -5.22 6.75 -16.24
N PHE A 332 -4.47 5.88 -15.57
CA PHE A 332 -4.48 5.83 -14.11
C PHE A 332 -3.67 6.99 -13.55
N ALA A 333 -4.18 7.61 -12.48
CA ALA A 333 -3.59 8.81 -11.92
C ALA A 333 -3.59 8.76 -10.40
N LYS A 334 -2.43 9.08 -9.81
CA LYS A 334 -2.25 9.21 -8.35
C LYS A 334 -1.96 10.65 -8.00
N TYR A 335 -2.32 11.01 -6.77
CA TYR A 335 -2.05 12.33 -6.22
C TYR A 335 -1.21 12.25 -4.94
N TYR A 336 -0.12 12.99 -4.88
CA TYR A 336 0.79 13.07 -3.72
C TYR A 336 0.72 14.47 -3.10
N ILE A 337 0.68 14.54 -1.77
CA ILE A 337 0.66 15.80 -1.03
C ILE A 337 1.40 15.68 0.31
N THR A 338 2.15 16.72 0.65
CA THR A 338 2.90 16.81 1.91
C THR A 338 2.56 18.09 2.66
N PHE A 339 2.04 17.93 3.89
CA PHE A 339 1.75 19.04 4.80
C PHE A 339 2.85 19.17 5.86
N PRO A 340 3.53 20.33 5.96
CA PRO A 340 4.44 20.59 7.07
C PRO A 340 3.60 20.82 8.34
N LEU A 341 3.69 19.89 9.30
CA LEU A 341 2.96 19.97 10.57
C LEU A 341 3.62 20.92 11.59
N THR A 342 4.67 21.63 11.20
CA THR A 342 5.49 22.51 12.06
C THR A 342 4.75 23.77 12.53
N SER A 343 3.64 24.12 11.89
CA SER A 343 2.77 25.23 12.32
C SER A 343 1.85 24.86 13.49
N LEU A 344 1.75 23.57 13.83
CA LEU A 344 0.96 23.09 14.96
C LEU A 344 1.76 23.24 16.27
N PRO A 345 1.15 23.70 17.38
CA PRO A 345 1.85 23.77 18.65
C PRO A 345 2.26 22.37 19.11
N PRO A 346 3.51 22.13 19.57
CA PRO A 346 4.00 20.80 19.92
C PRO A 346 3.41 20.26 21.23
N GLY A 347 3.43 18.94 21.40
CA GLY A 347 3.04 18.26 22.64
C GLY A 347 1.54 18.19 22.93
N ARG A 348 0.70 18.67 22.01
CA ARG A 348 -0.76 18.61 22.13
C ARG A 348 -1.29 17.28 21.63
N THR A 349 -2.44 16.87 22.14
CA THR A 349 -3.10 15.66 21.65
C THR A 349 -3.87 15.97 20.38
N VAL A 350 -3.68 15.16 19.34
CA VAL A 350 -4.51 15.21 18.13
C VAL A 350 -5.88 14.63 18.45
N ILE A 351 -6.94 15.39 18.22
CA ILE A 351 -8.33 14.97 18.43
C ILE A 351 -8.92 14.44 17.13
N SER A 352 -8.77 15.19 16.05
CA SER A 352 -9.17 14.78 14.71
C SER A 352 -8.34 15.49 13.66
N ALA A 353 -8.28 14.91 12.46
CA ALA A 353 -7.77 15.59 11.29
C ALA A 353 -8.51 15.19 10.03
N THR A 354 -8.80 16.19 9.19
CA THR A 354 -9.56 16.02 7.94
C THR A 354 -8.81 16.65 6.78
N LEU A 355 -8.57 15.87 5.73
CA LEU A 355 -8.12 16.37 4.44
C LEU A 355 -9.35 16.85 3.66
N VAL A 356 -9.29 18.06 3.12
CA VAL A 356 -10.33 18.67 2.30
C VAL A 356 -9.79 18.94 0.89
N LEU A 357 -10.49 18.40 -0.12
CA LEU A 357 -10.19 18.59 -1.55
C LEU A 357 -11.38 19.27 -2.24
N SER A 358 -11.11 20.17 -3.17
CA SER A 358 -12.15 20.87 -3.95
C SER A 358 -12.28 20.22 -5.32
N GLN A 359 -13.40 19.54 -5.58
CA GLN A 359 -13.64 18.86 -6.85
C GLN A 359 -14.09 19.85 -7.92
N MET A 360 -13.42 19.83 -9.06
CA MET A 360 -13.69 20.73 -10.20
C MET A 360 -14.26 20.02 -11.43
N GLY A 361 -14.17 18.68 -11.50
CA GLY A 361 -14.67 17.92 -12.64
C GLY A 361 -14.54 16.40 -12.48
N ASN A 362 -14.89 15.68 -13.55
CA ASN A 362 -14.78 14.22 -13.66
C ASN A 362 -14.48 13.86 -15.12
N ALA A 363 -13.91 12.67 -15.33
CA ALA A 363 -13.87 12.04 -16.64
C ALA A 363 -15.30 11.66 -17.08
N GLU A 364 -15.66 11.91 -18.34
CA GLU A 364 -16.98 11.61 -18.95
C GLU A 364 -18.18 11.76 -17.97
N PRO A 365 -18.56 12.99 -17.58
CA PRO A 365 -19.52 13.22 -16.51
C PRO A 365 -20.88 12.53 -16.65
N ALA A 366 -21.32 12.22 -17.88
CA ALA A 366 -22.56 11.52 -18.15
C ALA A 366 -22.51 10.01 -17.80
N GLN A 367 -21.32 9.42 -17.73
CA GLN A 367 -21.08 8.00 -17.46
C GLN A 367 -20.31 7.77 -16.15
N ALA A 368 -19.73 8.82 -15.59
CA ALA A 368 -18.97 8.77 -14.35
C ALA A 368 -19.79 8.18 -13.20
N GLN A 369 -19.17 7.26 -12.47
CA GLN A 369 -19.71 6.72 -11.23
C GLN A 369 -19.01 7.34 -10.02
N ARG A 370 -19.57 7.11 -8.83
CA ARG A 370 -18.91 7.47 -7.57
C ARG A 370 -17.61 6.66 -7.42
N SER A 371 -16.59 7.29 -6.84
CA SER A 371 -15.28 6.66 -6.62
C SER A 371 -14.94 6.65 -5.13
N LEU A 372 -14.36 5.57 -4.63
CA LEU A 372 -13.80 5.54 -3.28
C LEU A 372 -12.33 5.93 -3.34
N ILE A 373 -12.02 7.17 -2.95
CA ILE A 373 -10.63 7.66 -2.91
C ILE A 373 -10.05 7.32 -1.53
N GLN A 374 -8.91 6.63 -1.53
CA GLN A 374 -8.18 6.23 -0.34
C GLN A 374 -7.04 7.20 -0.07
N ALA A 375 -6.83 7.53 1.21
CA ALA A 375 -5.66 8.24 1.69
C ALA A 375 -4.65 7.26 2.29
N LEU A 376 -3.42 7.36 1.83
CA LEU A 376 -2.34 6.39 2.04
C LEU A 376 -1.13 7.14 2.59
N LEU A 377 -0.58 6.72 3.73
CA LEU A 377 0.72 7.21 4.19
C LEU A 377 1.82 6.72 3.26
N VAL A 378 2.73 7.61 2.90
CA VAL A 378 4.01 7.29 2.28
C VAL A 378 5.11 7.88 3.17
N GLY A 379 6.32 7.34 3.17
CA GLY A 379 7.33 7.85 4.13
C GLY A 379 8.64 8.33 3.56
N GLU A 380 8.94 8.02 2.31
CA GLU A 380 10.05 8.64 1.58
C GLU A 380 9.66 10.09 1.23
N ASP A 381 10.64 10.98 1.27
CA ASP A 381 10.47 12.35 0.80
C ASP A 381 10.48 12.40 -0.73
N TRP A 382 9.87 13.43 -1.30
CA TRP A 382 9.73 13.56 -2.74
C TRP A 382 9.61 15.03 -3.17
N SER A 383 9.87 15.29 -4.45
CA SER A 383 9.78 16.63 -5.05
C SER A 383 8.82 16.62 -6.23
N PRO A 384 7.89 17.59 -6.34
CA PRO A 384 7.01 17.71 -7.50
C PRO A 384 7.73 17.72 -8.85
N ALA A 385 8.94 18.29 -8.91
CA ALA A 385 9.69 18.46 -10.15
C ALA A 385 10.27 17.16 -10.72
N THR A 386 10.43 16.13 -9.87
CA THR A 386 11.07 14.86 -10.25
C THR A 386 10.19 13.66 -9.98
N LEU A 387 9.03 13.83 -9.36
CA LEU A 387 8.11 12.73 -9.03
C LEU A 387 7.51 12.16 -10.32
N THR A 388 7.65 10.86 -10.51
CA THR A 388 7.13 10.07 -11.64
C THR A 388 6.39 8.84 -11.11
N TRP A 389 5.78 8.05 -12.00
CA TRP A 389 5.19 6.77 -11.60
C TRP A 389 6.22 5.79 -11.03
N ASN A 390 7.40 5.70 -11.65
CA ASN A 390 8.45 4.75 -11.28
C ASN A 390 9.23 5.10 -10.01
N ASN A 391 9.33 6.38 -9.65
CA ASN A 391 10.07 6.79 -8.46
C ASN A 391 9.17 7.24 -7.30
N ALA A 392 7.85 7.11 -7.46
CA ALA A 392 6.90 7.52 -6.45
C ALA A 392 7.09 6.72 -5.15
N PRO A 393 7.09 7.38 -3.97
CA PRO A 393 7.10 6.68 -2.69
C PRO A 393 5.99 5.63 -2.57
N LEU A 394 6.32 4.50 -1.95
CA LEU A 394 5.39 3.39 -1.76
C LEU A 394 4.47 3.62 -0.56
N VAL A 395 3.30 2.99 -0.61
CA VAL A 395 2.33 2.99 0.48
C VAL A 395 2.92 2.29 1.70
N ARG A 396 3.03 3.03 2.81
CA ARG A 396 3.35 2.48 4.12
C ARG A 396 2.12 2.01 4.86
N GLU A 397 1.01 2.73 4.76
CA GLU A 397 -0.26 2.34 5.39
C GLU A 397 -1.46 3.03 4.74
N ASN A 398 -2.53 2.30 4.44
CA ASN A 398 -3.82 2.91 4.10
C ASN A 398 -4.55 3.33 5.38
N ILE A 399 -4.88 4.62 5.50
CA ILE A 399 -5.33 5.22 6.78
C ILE A 399 -6.78 5.70 6.77
N GLY A 400 -7.38 5.89 5.60
CA GLY A 400 -8.75 6.39 5.48
C GLY A 400 -9.21 6.44 4.03
N SER A 401 -10.49 6.74 3.83
CA SER A 401 -11.08 6.88 2.50
C SER A 401 -12.33 7.76 2.54
N GLY A 402 -12.75 8.24 1.37
CA GLY A 402 -13.97 9.02 1.21
C GLY A 402 -14.61 8.79 -0.15
N TRP A 403 -15.93 8.64 -0.16
CA TRP A 403 -16.70 8.55 -1.39
C TRP A 403 -16.79 9.91 -2.07
N VAL A 404 -16.51 9.94 -3.37
CA VAL A 404 -16.61 11.12 -4.20
C VAL A 404 -17.59 10.86 -5.33
N ASP A 405 -18.74 11.52 -5.24
CA ASP A 405 -19.74 11.50 -6.30
C ASP A 405 -19.27 12.29 -7.53
N PRO A 406 -19.70 11.90 -8.74
CA PRO A 406 -19.55 12.76 -9.90
C PRO A 406 -20.30 14.09 -9.69
N ILE A 407 -19.84 15.12 -10.39
CA ILE A 407 -20.51 16.41 -10.49
C ILE A 407 -21.03 16.56 -11.91
N PRO A 408 -22.26 17.09 -12.11
CA PRO A 408 -22.87 17.19 -13.44
C PRO A 408 -22.09 18.14 -14.38
N GLY A 409 -21.25 19.00 -13.82
CA GLY A 409 -20.36 19.91 -14.53
C GLY A 409 -19.74 20.90 -13.55
N PHE A 410 -18.81 21.72 -14.05
CA PHE A 410 -18.27 22.84 -13.28
C PHE A 410 -19.42 23.79 -12.88
N PRO A 411 -19.54 24.21 -11.60
CA PRO A 411 -20.69 24.99 -11.11
C PRO A 411 -20.73 26.45 -11.61
N GLY A 412 -19.86 26.84 -12.54
CA GLY A 412 -19.74 28.21 -13.07
C GLY A 412 -18.99 29.18 -12.15
N ASP A 413 -18.70 28.77 -10.92
CA ASP A 413 -18.07 29.59 -9.89
C ASP A 413 -17.18 28.73 -8.99
N TRP A 414 -15.90 29.12 -8.89
CA TRP A 414 -14.89 28.43 -8.10
C TRP A 414 -15.21 28.43 -6.60
N THR A 415 -15.94 29.41 -6.07
CA THR A 415 -16.32 29.43 -4.65
C THR A 415 -17.35 28.35 -4.29
N ARG A 416 -18.02 27.77 -5.30
CA ARG A 416 -19.09 26.78 -5.16
C ARG A 416 -18.64 25.35 -5.45
N LEU A 417 -17.33 25.10 -5.58
CA LEU A 417 -16.81 23.74 -5.79
C LEU A 417 -17.16 22.82 -4.61
N PRO A 418 -17.69 21.60 -4.87
CA PRO A 418 -17.92 20.62 -3.84
C PRO A 418 -16.65 20.28 -3.06
N LYS A 419 -16.77 20.31 -1.73
CA LYS A 419 -15.69 19.95 -0.80
C LYS A 419 -15.80 18.47 -0.45
N ARG A 420 -14.77 17.71 -0.79
CA ARG A 420 -14.65 16.29 -0.48
C ARG A 420 -13.71 16.13 0.70
N THR A 421 -14.11 15.31 1.67
CA THR A 421 -13.40 15.18 2.95
C THR A 421 -12.99 13.75 3.19
N ILE A 422 -11.76 13.54 3.67
CA ILE A 422 -11.24 12.24 4.10
C ILE A 422 -10.69 12.39 5.51
N ASP A 423 -11.07 11.47 6.41
CA ASP A 423 -10.47 11.37 7.73
C ASP A 423 -9.02 10.87 7.58
N VAL A 424 -8.07 11.68 8.05
CA VAL A 424 -6.63 11.37 8.05
C VAL A 424 -6.06 11.46 9.46
N THR A 425 -6.91 11.38 10.48
CA THR A 425 -6.55 11.53 11.90
C THR A 425 -5.42 10.59 12.28
N ARG A 426 -5.51 9.32 11.88
CA ARG A 426 -4.45 8.32 12.12
C ARG A 426 -3.11 8.75 11.54
N GLY A 427 -3.10 9.25 10.31
CA GLY A 427 -1.90 9.73 9.65
C GLY A 427 -1.29 10.94 10.36
N VAL A 428 -2.13 11.90 10.76
CA VAL A 428 -1.68 13.08 11.49
C VAL A 428 -1.14 12.70 12.86
N VAL A 429 -1.78 11.80 13.61
CA VAL A 429 -1.26 11.28 14.88
C VAL A 429 0.16 10.72 14.69
N GLN A 430 0.38 9.86 13.69
CA GLN A 430 1.70 9.27 13.45
C GLN A 430 2.76 10.32 13.05
N ALA A 431 2.43 11.19 12.10
CA ALA A 431 3.37 12.22 11.62
C ALA A 431 3.68 13.26 12.72
N TYR A 432 2.66 13.74 13.42
CA TYR A 432 2.79 14.76 14.46
C TYR A 432 3.59 14.24 15.67
N THR A 433 3.30 13.02 16.14
CA THR A 433 4.03 12.40 17.27
C THR A 433 5.50 12.12 16.94
N SER A 434 5.83 11.86 15.67
CA SER A 434 7.20 11.64 15.20
C SER A 434 7.93 12.93 14.78
N GLY A 435 7.27 14.09 14.87
CA GLY A 435 7.83 15.36 14.41
C GLY A 435 8.10 15.41 12.91
N GLN A 436 7.38 14.60 12.13
CA GLN A 436 7.51 14.49 10.69
C GLN A 436 6.36 15.22 9.96
N PRO A 437 6.55 15.62 8.70
CA PRO A 437 5.44 16.09 7.88
C PRO A 437 4.45 14.94 7.61
N LEU A 438 3.18 15.29 7.41
CA LEU A 438 2.19 14.33 6.90
C LEU A 438 2.39 14.20 5.39
N ARG A 439 2.82 13.03 4.94
CA ARG A 439 2.97 12.69 3.52
C ARG A 439 1.90 11.70 3.11
N LEU A 440 1.12 12.05 2.10
CA LEU A 440 0.02 11.23 1.60
C LEU A 440 0.17 10.94 0.12
N ALA A 441 -0.22 9.74 -0.28
CA ALA A 441 -0.70 9.43 -1.61
C ALA A 441 -2.22 9.24 -1.56
N LEU A 442 -2.90 9.62 -2.65
CA LEU A 442 -4.32 9.45 -2.85
C LEU A 442 -4.55 8.70 -4.16
N TYR A 443 -5.34 7.64 -4.08
CA TYR A 443 -5.65 6.78 -5.21
C TYR A 443 -7.01 6.11 -5.01
N SER A 444 -7.66 5.68 -6.09
CA SER A 444 -8.90 4.89 -6.01
C SER A 444 -8.63 3.44 -6.36
N ALA A 445 -9.54 2.56 -5.93
CA ALA A 445 -9.52 1.14 -6.26
C ALA A 445 -10.62 0.76 -7.25
N ASP A 446 -11.21 1.75 -7.94
CA ASP A 446 -12.44 1.62 -8.72
C ASP A 446 -12.35 0.50 -9.77
N SER A 447 -13.52 0.04 -10.21
CA SER A 447 -13.65 -0.94 -11.30
C SER A 447 -14.13 -0.29 -12.60
N ALA A 448 -15.08 0.64 -12.50
CA ALA A 448 -15.72 1.25 -13.67
C ALA A 448 -14.79 2.18 -14.46
N TYR A 449 -14.99 2.22 -15.78
CA TYR A 449 -14.47 3.28 -16.64
C TYR A 449 -14.97 4.66 -16.18
N HIS A 450 -14.27 5.70 -16.62
CA HIS A 450 -14.63 7.09 -16.33
C HIS A 450 -14.66 7.43 -14.84
N SER A 451 -13.84 6.72 -14.06
CA SER A 451 -13.71 6.92 -12.62
C SER A 451 -12.96 8.21 -12.24
N GLY A 452 -12.26 8.84 -13.19
CA GLY A 452 -11.44 10.01 -12.94
C GLY A 452 -12.17 11.15 -12.24
N LYS A 453 -11.60 11.63 -11.13
CA LYS A 453 -12.06 12.80 -10.37
C LYS A 453 -10.99 13.89 -10.42
N TYR A 454 -11.40 15.10 -10.80
CA TYR A 454 -10.47 16.23 -10.93
C TYR A 454 -10.62 17.20 -9.77
N PHE A 455 -9.50 17.59 -9.17
CA PHE A 455 -9.46 18.51 -8.04
C PHE A 455 -8.47 19.66 -8.26
N VAL A 456 -8.67 20.72 -7.51
CA VAL A 456 -7.77 21.88 -7.44
C VAL A 456 -6.45 21.46 -6.79
N SER A 457 -5.32 21.80 -7.41
CA SER A 457 -3.97 21.58 -6.86
C SER A 457 -3.41 22.84 -6.17
N ASN A 458 -2.28 22.73 -5.46
CA ASN A 458 -1.58 23.90 -4.94
C ASN A 458 -1.00 24.80 -6.04
N GLY A 459 -0.74 24.22 -7.22
CA GLY A 459 -0.29 24.95 -8.42
C GLY A 459 -1.33 25.90 -9.01
N THR A 460 -2.59 25.86 -8.57
CA THR A 460 -3.57 26.87 -8.98
C THR A 460 -3.18 28.25 -8.45
N GLY A 461 -3.31 29.29 -9.27
CA GLY A 461 -3.00 30.68 -8.91
C GLY A 461 -3.76 31.20 -7.68
N ASP A 462 -3.23 32.25 -7.05
CA ASP A 462 -3.71 32.78 -5.76
C ASP A 462 -5.16 33.28 -5.78
N TRP A 463 -5.68 33.63 -6.97
CA TRP A 463 -7.10 33.95 -7.16
C TRP A 463 -8.02 32.82 -6.70
N ASN A 464 -7.53 31.57 -6.65
CA ASN A 464 -8.25 30.39 -6.18
C ASN A 464 -7.70 29.78 -4.88
N ALA A 465 -6.88 30.52 -4.12
CA ALA A 465 -6.18 29.98 -2.95
C ALA A 465 -7.12 29.31 -1.91
N ALA A 466 -8.37 29.76 -1.82
CA ALA A 466 -9.38 29.19 -0.93
C ALA A 466 -9.75 27.73 -1.24
N ASN A 467 -9.54 27.27 -2.48
CA ASN A 467 -9.88 25.94 -2.95
C ASN A 467 -8.71 24.95 -2.94
N ARG A 468 -7.49 25.41 -2.64
CA ARG A 468 -6.32 24.53 -2.53
C ARG A 468 -6.55 23.43 -1.47
N PRO A 469 -5.95 22.25 -1.64
CA PRO A 469 -5.96 21.17 -0.66
C PRO A 469 -5.66 21.67 0.75
N THR A 470 -6.48 21.29 1.71
CA THR A 470 -6.43 21.82 3.06
C THR A 470 -6.45 20.70 4.08
N LEU A 471 -5.54 20.75 5.06
CA LEU A 471 -5.59 19.90 6.24
C LEU A 471 -6.19 20.72 7.40
N ILE A 472 -7.29 20.23 7.96
CA ILE A 472 -7.90 20.77 9.18
C ILE A 472 -7.52 19.83 10.32
N VAL A 473 -6.87 20.36 11.36
CA VAL A 473 -6.42 19.59 12.53
C VAL A 473 -7.04 20.17 13.78
N VAL A 474 -7.68 19.32 14.58
CA VAL A 474 -8.17 19.69 15.91
C VAL A 474 -7.21 19.11 16.95
N LEU A 475 -6.67 19.97 17.81
CA LEU A 475 -5.79 19.59 18.91
C LEU A 475 -6.45 19.89 20.26
N SER A 476 -5.98 19.24 21.32
CA SER A 476 -6.22 19.72 22.70
C SER A 476 -5.69 21.15 22.87
N GLN A 477 -6.32 21.96 23.72
CA GLN A 477 -5.77 23.28 24.08
C GLN A 477 -4.53 23.18 24.97
#